data_AF-A0A7C6WAN4-F1
#
_entry.id   AF-A0A7C6WAN4-F1
#
_cell.length_a   1.000
_cell.length_b   1.000
_cell.length_c   1.000
_cell.angle_alpha   90.00
_cell.angle_beta   90.00
_cell.angle_gamma   90.00
#
_symmetry.space_group_name_H-M   'P 1'
#
loop_
_entity.id
_entity.type
_entity.pdbx_description
1 polymer ?
#
loop_
_entity_poly.entity_id
_entity_poly.type
_entity_poly.pdbx_seq_one_letter_code
_entity_poly.pdbx_strand_id
1 'polypeptide(L)' 'MRYLITTNIQPPFFSDWFDAENHFNAEVGMVVYDLAKSIYTTDGEKWEEIEEDHL' A
#
# COMPACT_ATOMS: atom_id res chain seq x y z
N MET A 1 -11.51 5.06 2.51
CA MET A 1 -10.95 3.72 2.79
C MET A 1 -9.52 3.98 3.20
N ARG A 2 -9.07 3.55 4.38
CA ARG A 2 -7.79 4.00 4.91
C ARG A 2 -6.64 3.16 4.37
N TYR A 3 -5.90 3.73 3.42
CA TYR A 3 -4.66 3.16 2.92
C TYR A 3 -3.47 3.69 3.70
N LEU A 4 -2.52 2.82 4.06
CA LEU A 4 -1.18 3.24 4.47
C LEU A 4 -0.29 3.18 3.22
N ILE A 5 0.45 4.25 2.97
CA ILE A 5 1.38 4.34 1.86
C ILE A 5 2.77 4.56 2.44
N THR A 6 3.71 3.71 2.04
CA THR A 6 5.13 3.84 2.37
C THR A 6 5.93 4.02 1.08
N THR A 7 7.00 4.80 1.14
CA THR A 7 7.93 4.98 0.03
C THR A 7 9.35 5.15 0.59
N ASN A 8 10.34 5.16 -0.30
CA ASN A 8 11.73 5.40 0.08
C ASN A 8 12.11 6.88 0.20
N ILE A 9 11.25 7.79 -0.28
CA ILE A 9 11.58 9.22 -0.42
C ILE A 9 10.81 10.13 0.54
N GLN A 10 9.72 9.64 1.14
CA GLN A 10 8.93 10.41 2.09
C GLN A 10 8.43 9.52 3.24
N PRO A 11 8.16 10.11 4.42
CA PRO A 11 7.60 9.38 5.54
C PRO A 11 6.27 8.69 5.19
N PRO A 12 5.94 7.56 5.86
CA PRO A 12 4.66 6.91 5.71
C PRO A 12 3.48 7.85 6.00
N PHE A 13 2.40 7.70 5.25
CA PHE A 13 1.21 8.53 5.41
C PHE A 13 -0.07 7.75 5.09
N PHE A 14 -1.19 8.22 5.63
CA PHE A 14 -2.50 7.66 5.34
C PHE A 14 -3.18 8.43 4.21
N SER A 15 -3.94 7.72 3.37
CA SER A 15 -4.81 8.31 2.36
C SER A 15 -6.16 7.61 2.33
N ASP A 16 -7.22 8.38 2.09
CA ASP A 16 -8.56 7.84 1.86
C ASP A 16 -8.91 7.65 0.37
N TRP A 17 -8.02 8.11 -0.51
CA TRP A 17 -8.26 8.33 -1.94
C TRP A 17 -7.18 7.71 -2.83
N PHE A 18 -6.56 6.62 -2.38
CA PHE A 18 -5.58 5.93 -3.21
C PHE A 18 -6.27 5.19 -4.37
N ASP A 19 -5.64 5.25 -5.54
CA ASP A 19 -6.07 4.58 -6.77
C ASP A 19 -4.81 4.04 -7.44
N ALA A 20 -4.74 2.73 -7.64
CA ALA A 20 -3.49 2.11 -8.05
C ALA A 20 -3.10 2.47 -9.50
N GLU A 21 -4.08 2.63 -10.40
CA GLU A 21 -3.83 2.96 -11.80
C GLU A 21 -3.25 4.38 -11.97
N ASN A 22 -3.67 5.33 -11.14
CA ASN A 22 -3.28 6.74 -11.26
C ASN A 22 -2.22 7.19 -10.26
N HIS A 23 -2.14 6.58 -9.07
CA HIS A 23 -1.30 7.05 -7.98
C HIS A 23 -0.14 6.13 -7.63
N PHE A 24 -0.10 4.90 -8.14
CA PHE A 24 1.01 4.01 -7.88
C PHE A 24 2.28 4.49 -8.61
N ASN A 25 3.42 4.47 -7.91
CA ASN A 25 4.70 4.83 -8.50
C ASN A 25 5.80 3.86 -8.05
N ALA A 26 6.19 2.95 -8.95
CA ALA A 26 7.22 1.96 -8.70
C ALA A 26 8.62 2.58 -8.47
N GLU A 27 8.91 3.74 -9.08
CA GLU A 27 10.23 4.38 -9.05
C GLU A 27 10.61 4.85 -7.63
N VAL A 28 9.63 5.12 -6.77
CA VAL A 28 9.85 5.59 -5.40
C VAL A 28 9.83 4.46 -4.36
N GLY A 29 9.78 3.20 -4.80
CA GLY A 29 9.62 2.04 -3.93
C GLY A 29 8.31 2.11 -3.15
N MET A 30 7.22 2.51 -3.81
CA MET A 30 5.92 2.63 -3.19
C MET A 30 5.37 1.26 -2.79
N VAL A 31 4.93 1.13 -1.55
CA VAL A 31 4.14 -0.01 -1.07
C VAL A 31 2.86 0.54 -0.46
N VAL A 32 1.74 -0.05 -0.86
CA VAL A 32 0.41 0.39 -0.46
C VAL A 32 -0.31 -0.72 0.26
N TYR A 33 -0.85 -0.40 1.43
CA TYR A 33 -1.58 -1.33 2.29
C TYR A 33 -3.03 -0.89 2.40
N ASP A 34 -3.97 -1.74 1.98
CA ASP A 34 -5.41 -1.59 2.26
C ASP A 34 -5.71 -2.27 3.60
N LEU A 35 -5.67 -1.48 4.68
CA LEU A 35 -5.83 -2.00 6.04
C LEU A 35 -7.26 -2.45 6.35
N ALA A 36 -8.26 -2.05 5.53
CA ALA A 36 -9.63 -2.53 5.72
C ALA A 36 -9.81 -3.97 5.20
N LYS A 37 -8.95 -4.38 4.26
CA LYS A 37 -8.98 -5.70 3.62
C LYS A 37 -7.81 -6.60 4.03
N SER A 38 -6.87 -6.08 4.83
CA SER A 38 -5.62 -6.77 5.19
C SER A 38 -4.85 -7.24 3.95
N ILE A 39 -4.73 -6.39 2.92
CA ILE A 39 -3.96 -6.67 1.71
C ILE A 39 -2.95 -5.55 1.42
N TYR A 40 -1.93 -5.85 0.63
CA TYR A 40 -0.93 -4.90 0.19
C TYR A 40 -0.50 -5.15 -1.26
N THR A 41 0.06 -4.13 -1.90
CA THR A 41 0.65 -4.22 -3.24
C THR A 41 2.01 -3.51 -3.27
N THR A 42 2.93 -4.08 -4.05
CA THR A 42 4.27 -3.55 -4.31
C THR A 42 4.50 -3.21 -5.79
N ASP A 43 3.52 -3.45 -6.65
CA ASP A 43 3.56 -3.21 -8.09
C ASP A 43 2.32 -2.42 -8.61
N GLY A 44 1.33 -2.18 -7.75
CA GLY A 44 0.08 -1.49 -8.09
C GLY A 44 -0.94 -2.39 -8.81
N GLU A 45 -0.57 -3.62 -9.15
CA GLU A 45 -1.42 -4.54 -9.93
C GLU A 45 -1.83 -5.75 -9.09
N LYS A 46 -0.86 -6.43 -8.51
CA LYS A 46 -1.07 -7.61 -7.68
C LYS A 46 -1.21 -7.20 -6.23
N TRP A 47 -2.28 -7.69 -5.61
CA TRP A 47 -2.55 -7.52 -4.19
C TRP A 47 -2.36 -8.85 -3.46
N GLU A 48 -1.62 -8.82 -2.37
CA GLU A 48 -1.28 -9.97 -1.54
C GLU A 48 -1.84 -9.77 -0.12
N GLU A 49 -2.19 -10.86 0.55
CA GLU A 49 -2.66 -10.80 1.95
C GLU A 49 -1.51 -10.42 2.89
N ILE A 50 -1.82 -9.59 3.89
CA ILE A 50 -0.90 -9.29 4.99
C ILE A 50 -0.94 -10.47 5.96
N GLU A 51 0.21 -11.10 6.18
CA GLU A 51 0.32 -12.18 7.17
C GLU A 51 0.06 -11.63 8.59
N GLU A 52 -0.80 -12.30 9.34
CA GLU A 52 -1.01 -12.06 10.77
C GLU A 52 -0.20 -13.10 11.56
N ASP A 53 0.57 -12.61 12.54
CA ASP A 53 1.32 -13.50 13.43
C ASP A 53 0.38 -14.38 14.26
N HIS A 54 0.76 -15.64 14.45
CA HIS A 54 -0.07 -16.67 15.10
C HIS A 54 0.43 -17.06 16.50
N LEU A 55 1.20 -16.18 17.16
CA LEU A 55 1.71 -16.37 18.53
C LEU A 55 0.62 -16.53 19.60
#